data_AF-A0A7C1RPB9-F1
#
_entry.id   AF-A0A7C1RPB9-F1
#
_cell.length_a   1.000
_cell.length_b   1.000
_cell.length_c   1.000
_cell.angle_alpha   90.00
_cell.angle_beta   90.00
_cell.angle_gamma   90.00
#
_symmetry.space_group_name_H-M   'P 1'
#
loop_
_entity.id
_entity.type
_entity.pdbx_description
1 polymer ?
#
loop_
_entity_poly.entity_id
_entity_poly.type
_entity_poly.pdbx_seq_one_letter_code
_entity_poly.pdbx_strand_id
1 'polypeptide(L)'
;MSDCAKGIPDMPGLRKAISYVSRLLKVRLRSEEELLIKLKENKFSSLIIDQVIISLKKSGYLDDFNFAARWVSQRIKKPLGFRKLRFELRQKGVDGKIIDSVFSEVSKNY
;
A
#
# COMPACT_ATOMS: atom_id res chain seq x y z
N MET A 1 -36.19 0.35 -4.51
CA MET A 1 -34.90 0.42 -3.79
C MET A 1 -33.82 0.23 -4.84
N SER A 2 -33.51 1.32 -5.54
CA SER A 2 -32.89 1.28 -6.87
C SER A 2 -31.39 1.56 -6.80
N ASP A 3 -30.64 0.72 -7.52
CA ASP A 3 -29.30 0.96 -8.10
C ASP A 3 -28.08 1.12 -7.19
N CYS A 4 -27.53 -0.01 -6.74
CA CYS A 4 -26.14 -0.14 -6.27
C CYS A 4 -25.14 -0.51 -7.40
N ALA A 5 -25.53 -0.33 -8.67
CA ALA A 5 -24.72 -0.72 -9.82
C ALA A 5 -23.64 0.33 -10.16
N LYS A 6 -22.40 0.03 -9.74
CA LYS A 6 -21.15 0.21 -10.51
C LYS A 6 -21.15 1.38 -11.50
N GLY A 7 -20.89 2.59 -11.00
CA GLY A 7 -20.33 3.68 -11.79
C GLY A 7 -19.08 4.17 -11.09
N ILE A 8 -17.92 4.09 -11.74
CA ILE A 8 -16.78 4.93 -11.33
C ILE A 8 -17.33 6.36 -11.38
N PRO A 9 -17.36 7.12 -10.26
CA PRO A 9 -17.85 8.48 -10.32
C PRO A 9 -16.98 9.23 -11.33
N ASP A 10 -17.61 9.87 -12.31
CA ASP A 10 -16.90 10.67 -13.32
C ASP A 10 -16.34 11.93 -12.64
N MET A 11 -15.25 11.70 -11.91
CA MET A 11 -14.54 12.73 -11.17
C MET A 11 -13.37 13.22 -12.03
N PRO A 12 -13.32 14.53 -12.34
CA PRO A 12 -12.21 15.09 -13.08
C PRO A 12 -10.91 14.84 -12.32
N GLY A 13 -9.96 14.13 -12.96
CA GLY A 13 -8.66 13.78 -12.36
C GLY A 13 -8.51 12.33 -11.90
N LEU A 14 -9.59 11.56 -11.76
CA LEU A 14 -9.51 10.16 -11.30
C LEU A 14 -8.71 9.27 -12.26
N ARG A 15 -8.97 9.36 -13.56
CA ARG A 15 -8.20 8.64 -14.59
C ARG A 15 -6.71 8.99 -14.57
N LYS A 16 -6.39 10.27 -14.31
CA LYS A 16 -5.01 10.75 -14.21
C LYS A 16 -4.32 10.20 -12.97
N ALA A 17 -5.01 10.15 -11.83
CA ALA A 17 -4.51 9.57 -10.59
C ALA A 17 -4.25 8.05 -10.73
N ILE A 18 -5.18 7.30 -11.32
CA ILE A 18 -5.01 5.86 -11.60
C ILE A 18 -3.80 5.64 -12.52
N SER A 19 -3.71 6.37 -13.62
CA SER A 19 -2.56 6.28 -14.55
C SER A 19 -1.23 6.56 -13.85
N TYR A 20 -1.21 7.56 -12.96
CA TYR A 20 -0.03 7.90 -12.17
C TYR A 20 0.38 6.77 -11.22
N VAL A 21 -0.56 6.24 -10.42
CA VAL A 21 -0.28 5.16 -9.47
C VAL A 21 0.12 3.87 -10.18
N SER A 22 -0.53 3.54 -11.30
CA SER A 22 -0.15 2.39 -12.13
C SER A 22 1.31 2.45 -12.59
N ARG A 23 1.81 3.64 -12.97
CA ARG A 23 3.25 3.81 -13.29
C ARG A 23 4.13 3.58 -12.07
N LEU A 24 3.73 4.06 -10.90
CA LEU A 24 4.49 3.88 -9.66
C LEU A 24 4.58 2.41 -9.23
N LEU A 25 3.48 1.67 -9.34
CA LEU A 25 3.38 0.26 -8.94
C LEU A 25 4.06 -0.69 -9.93
N LYS A 26 4.13 -0.32 -11.22
CA LYS A 26 4.92 -1.07 -12.22
C LYS A 26 6.42 -1.13 -11.90
N VAL A 27 6.95 -0.12 -11.21
CA VAL A 27 8.39 -0.08 -10.86
C VAL A 27 8.68 -0.94 -9.63
N ARG A 28 7.87 -0.79 -8.57
CA ARG A 28 7.98 -1.60 -7.35
C ARG A 28 6.68 -1.56 -6.56
N LEU A 29 6.52 -2.54 -5.68
CA LEU A 29 5.49 -2.49 -4.64
C LEU A 29 5.70 -1.28 -3.73
N ARG A 30 4.59 -0.72 -3.25
CA ARG A 30 4.51 0.46 -2.38
C ARG A 30 3.45 0.20 -1.32
N SER A 31 3.65 0.78 -0.14
CA SER A 31 2.61 0.81 0.89
C SER A 31 1.52 1.81 0.53
N GLU A 32 0.38 1.70 1.22
CA GLU A 32 -0.72 2.66 1.13
C GLU A 32 -0.25 4.07 1.44
N GLU A 33 0.47 4.26 2.54
CA GLU A 33 0.99 5.57 2.95
C GLU A 33 1.93 6.19 1.89
N GLU A 34 2.79 5.39 1.26
CA GLU A 34 3.63 5.87 0.16
C GLU A 34 2.79 6.39 -1.02
N LEU A 35 1.67 5.72 -1.35
CA LEU A 35 0.77 6.16 -2.41
C LEU A 35 -0.03 7.40 -2.01
N LEU A 36 -0.50 7.47 -0.76
CA LEU A 36 -1.20 8.64 -0.21
C LEU A 36 -0.33 9.89 -0.31
N ILE A 37 0.91 9.81 0.17
CA ILE A 37 1.88 10.90 0.11
C ILE A 37 2.12 11.31 -1.34
N LYS A 38 2.40 10.36 -2.24
CA LYS A 38 2.66 10.65 -3.65
C LYS A 38 1.48 11.30 -4.35
N LEU A 39 0.26 10.87 -4.06
CA LEU A 39 -0.94 11.49 -4.64
C LEU A 39 -1.18 12.90 -4.10
N LYS A 40 -0.96 13.13 -2.80
CA LYS A 40 -1.05 14.47 -2.19
C LYS A 40 -0.01 15.43 -2.77
N GLU A 41 1.23 14.98 -2.93
CA GLU A 41 2.31 15.76 -3.58
C GLU A 41 1.93 16.18 -5.02
N ASN A 42 1.17 15.34 -5.74
CA ASN A 42 0.66 15.66 -7.08
C ASN A 42 -0.64 16.47 -7.08
N LYS A 43 -1.06 16.99 -5.93
CA LYS A 43 -2.23 17.87 -5.75
C LYS A 43 -3.57 17.23 -6.14
N PHE A 44 -3.70 15.90 -6.00
CA PHE A 44 -4.99 15.25 -6.12
C PHE A 44 -5.85 15.54 -4.88
N SER A 45 -7.16 15.69 -5.04
CA SER A 45 -8.09 15.90 -3.93
C SER A 45 -8.23 14.64 -3.07
N SER A 46 -8.54 14.80 -1.79
CA SER A 46 -8.77 13.67 -0.85
C SER A 46 -9.79 12.67 -1.40
N LEU A 47 -10.91 13.15 -1.95
CA LEU A 47 -11.93 12.30 -2.55
C LEU A 47 -11.40 11.40 -3.69
N ILE A 48 -10.53 11.94 -4.55
CA ILE A 48 -9.91 11.15 -5.63
C ILE A 48 -8.93 10.14 -5.05
N ILE A 49 -8.13 10.56 -4.07
CA ILE A 49 -7.14 9.70 -3.41
C ILE A 49 -7.84 8.50 -2.78
N ASP A 50 -8.87 8.74 -1.98
CA ASP A 50 -9.62 7.69 -1.29
C ASP A 50 -10.24 6.71 -2.30
N GLN A 51 -10.84 7.22 -3.37
CA GLN A 51 -11.41 6.39 -4.43
C GLN A 51 -10.35 5.53 -5.14
N VAL A 52 -9.16 6.07 -5.39
CA VAL A 52 -8.04 5.32 -5.99
C VAL A 52 -7.56 4.23 -5.05
N ILE A 53 -7.32 4.55 -3.78
CA ILE A 53 -6.85 3.60 -2.77
C ILE A 53 -7.85 2.46 -2.59
N ILE A 54 -9.15 2.77 -2.45
CA ILE A 54 -10.21 1.77 -2.35
C ILE A 54 -10.21 0.86 -3.59
N SER A 55 -10.08 1.44 -4.79
CA SER A 55 -10.08 0.68 -6.04
C SER A 55 -8.88 -0.25 -6.14
N LEU A 56 -7.70 0.20 -5.72
CA LEU A 56 -6.46 -0.58 -5.72
C LEU A 56 -6.48 -1.72 -4.70
N LYS A 57 -7.04 -1.47 -3.51
CA LYS A 57 -7.25 -2.52 -2.49
C LYS A 57 -8.21 -3.59 -3.00
N LYS A 58 -9.36 -3.19 -3.58
CA LYS A 58 -10.34 -4.13 -4.13
C LYS A 58 -9.80 -4.98 -5.28
N SER A 59 -8.86 -4.45 -6.06
CA SER A 59 -8.22 -5.16 -7.18
C SER A 59 -6.96 -5.94 -6.76
N GLY A 60 -6.56 -5.88 -5.48
CA GLY A 60 -5.38 -6.58 -4.98
C GLY A 60 -4.04 -5.96 -5.38
N TYR A 61 -4.03 -4.79 -6.02
CA TYR A 61 -2.80 -4.07 -6.36
C TYR A 61 -2.17 -3.35 -5.17
N LEU A 62 -2.97 -3.06 -4.13
CA LEU A 62 -2.50 -2.46 -2.89
C LEU A 62 -2.77 -3.42 -1.73
N ASP A 63 -1.69 -3.92 -1.16
CA ASP A 63 -1.69 -4.86 -0.03
C ASP A 63 -0.45 -4.59 0.82
N ASP A 64 -0.66 -3.93 1.96
CA ASP A 64 0.39 -3.57 2.91
C ASP A 64 1.02 -4.80 3.58
N PHE A 65 0.27 -5.90 3.71
CA PHE A 65 0.80 -7.15 4.24
C PHE A 65 1.78 -7.78 3.25
N ASN A 66 1.39 -7.94 1.99
CA ASN A 66 2.28 -8.45 0.94
C ASN A 66 3.49 -7.52 0.74
N PHE A 67 3.28 -6.21 0.78
CA PHE A 67 4.36 -5.23 0.78
C PHE A 67 5.36 -5.48 1.92
N ALA A 68 4.86 -5.61 3.16
CA ALA A 68 5.69 -5.82 4.34
C ALA A 68 6.42 -7.17 4.31
N ALA A 69 5.74 -8.25 3.94
CA ALA A 69 6.33 -9.58 3.81
C ALA A 69 7.49 -9.58 2.80
N ARG A 70 7.30 -8.96 1.62
CA ARG A 70 8.37 -8.83 0.62
C ARG A 70 9.48 -7.89 1.07
N TRP A 71 9.16 -6.83 1.80
CA TRP A 71 10.17 -5.91 2.35
C TRP A 71 11.12 -6.63 3.29
N VAL A 72 10.56 -7.45 4.19
CA VAL A 72 11.32 -8.27 5.14
C VAL A 72 12.11 -9.35 4.41
N SER A 73 11.48 -10.14 3.53
CA SER A 73 12.16 -11.26 2.86
C SER A 73 13.36 -10.82 2.01
N GLN A 74 13.32 -9.63 1.41
CA GLN A 74 14.43 -9.08 0.63
C GLN A 74 15.61 -8.61 1.49
N ARG A 75 15.39 -8.30 2.77
CA ARG A 75 16.38 -7.62 3.63
C ARG A 75 16.82 -8.43 4.84
N ILE A 76 16.07 -9.47 5.18
CA ILE A 76 16.37 -10.35 6.29
C ILE A 76 17.67 -11.12 6.00
N LYS A 77 18.70 -10.82 6.79
CA LYS A 77 20.00 -11.51 6.74
C LYS A 77 20.35 -12.21 8.05
N LYS A 78 19.94 -11.62 9.19
CA LYS A 78 20.18 -12.10 10.57
C LYS A 78 19.05 -11.63 11.51
N PRO A 79 18.80 -12.31 12.64
CA PRO A 79 17.72 -11.98 13.58
C PRO A 79 17.76 -10.56 14.17
N LEU A 80 18.95 -10.00 14.43
CA LEU A 80 19.12 -8.61 14.89
C LEU A 80 18.53 -7.58 13.90
N GLY A 81 18.35 -7.95 12.63
CA GLY A 81 17.71 -7.12 11.62
C GLY A 81 16.22 -6.86 11.87
N PHE A 82 15.54 -7.65 12.71
CA PHE A 82 14.09 -7.57 12.87
C PHE A 82 13.65 -6.23 13.46
N ARG A 83 14.36 -5.74 14.49
CA ARG A 83 14.06 -4.44 15.10
C ARG A 83 14.17 -3.30 14.09
N LYS A 84 15.25 -3.31 13.27
CA LYS A 84 15.46 -2.32 12.21
C LYS A 84 14.37 -2.40 11.14
N LEU A 85 14.03 -3.61 10.69
CA LEU A 85 12.99 -3.81 9.66
C LEU A 85 11.59 -3.41 10.15
N ARG A 86 11.25 -3.69 11.41
CA ARG A 86 10.01 -3.20 12.05
C ARG A 86 9.96 -1.67 12.03
N PHE A 87 11.06 -1.00 12.37
CA PHE A 87 11.14 0.46 12.32
C PHE A 87 10.98 0.99 10.89
N GLU A 88 11.68 0.41 9.91
CA GLU A 88 11.56 0.81 8.50
C GLU A 88 10.13 0.66 7.97
N LEU A 89 9.42 -0.41 8.33
CA LEU A 89 8.03 -0.61 7.94
C LEU A 89 7.08 0.42 8.57
N ARG A 90 7.30 0.78 9.84
CA ARG A 90 6.54 1.87 10.49
C ARG A 90 6.78 3.21 9.80
N GLN A 91 8.02 3.52 9.43
CA GLN A 91 8.34 4.74 8.67
C GLN A 91 7.70 4.76 7.27
N LYS A 92 7.29 3.59 6.77
CA LYS A 92 6.54 3.45 5.52
C LYS A 92 5.03 3.45 5.73
N GLY A 93 4.56 3.72 6.94
CA GLY A 93 3.16 3.78 7.29
C GLY A 93 2.45 2.42 7.34
N VAL A 94 3.19 1.31 7.40
CA VAL A 94 2.56 -0.01 7.55
C VAL A 94 2.02 -0.16 8.97
N ASP A 95 0.76 -0.59 9.09
CA ASP A 95 0.11 -0.78 10.38
C ASP A 95 0.86 -1.76 11.29
N GLY A 96 0.86 -1.47 12.60
CA GLY A 96 1.55 -2.27 13.60
C GLY A 96 1.10 -3.73 13.63
N LYS A 97 -0.19 -4.01 13.43
CA LYS A 97 -0.74 -5.38 13.43
C LYS A 97 -0.25 -6.16 12.21
N ILE A 98 -0.14 -5.50 11.06
CA ILE A 98 0.43 -6.11 9.85
C ILE A 98 1.89 -6.47 10.10
N ILE A 99 2.67 -5.53 10.65
CA ILE A 99 4.08 -5.76 11.01
C ILE A 99 4.20 -6.96 11.96
N ASP A 100 3.43 -6.97 13.05
CA ASP A 100 3.49 -8.06 14.02
C ASP A 100 3.11 -9.41 13.40
N SER A 101 2.10 -9.44 12.53
CA SER A 101 1.68 -10.64 11.81
C SER A 101 2.79 -11.18 10.89
N VAL A 102 3.38 -10.32 10.06
CA VAL A 102 4.49 -10.69 9.16
C VAL A 102 5.68 -11.24 9.95
N PHE A 103 6.06 -10.61 11.06
CA PHE A 103 7.17 -11.10 11.87
C PHE A 103 6.84 -12.38 12.63
N SER A 104 5.58 -12.60 13.02
CA SER A 104 5.14 -13.86 13.63
C SER A 104 5.27 -15.02 12.64
N GLU A 105 4.92 -14.79 11.36
CA GLU A 105 5.11 -15.79 10.30
C GLU A 105 6.59 -16.04 10.03
N VAL A 106 7.38 -14.98 9.85
CA VAL A 106 8.82 -15.11 9.56
C VAL A 106 9.55 -15.82 10.72
N SER A 107 9.21 -15.53 11.97
CA SER A 107 9.84 -16.19 13.13
C SER A 107 9.51 -17.67 13.24
N LYS A 108 8.39 -18.15 12.67
CA LYS A 108 8.06 -19.58 12.66
C LYS A 108 8.95 -20.39 11.70
N ASN A 109 9.62 -19.71 10.78
CA ASN A 109 10.44 -20.32 9.73
C ASN A 109 11.95 -20.34 10.10
N TYR A 110 12.32 -19.87 11.29
CA TYR A 110 13.67 -19.89 11.87
C TYR A 110 13.66 -20.62 13.21
#